data_AF-A0A7K0U102-F1
#
_entry.id   AF-A0A7K0U102-F1
#
_cell.length_a   1.000
_cell.length_b   1.000
_cell.length_c   1.000
_cell.angle_alpha   90.00
_cell.angle_beta   90.00
_cell.angle_gamma   90.00
#
_symmetry.space_group_name_H-M   'P 1'
#
loop_
_entity.id
_entity.type
_entity.pdbx_description
1 polymer ?
#
loop_
_entity_poly.entity_id
_entity_poly.type
_entity_poly.pdbx_seq_one_letter_code
_entity_poly.pdbx_strand_id
1 'polypeptide(L)'
;MNTSPCVSGDLFLGVDVGTQGSKAGLYTRDGVLVADTYAEHRFDHLRPGWVEMDDDWVPVRPIIPFHATYQAIQSVRRSILAGPLREAFAAIAPLRSGNA
;
A
#
# COMPACT_ATOMS: atom_id res chain seq x y z
N MET A 1 -22.87 -18.28 16.83
CA MET A 1 -22.30 -18.54 15.49
C MET A 1 -22.73 -17.37 14.61
N ASN A 2 -21.82 -16.47 14.26
CA ASN A 2 -22.14 -15.28 13.47
C ASN A 2 -21.77 -15.58 12.01
N THR A 3 -22.76 -15.79 11.15
CA THR A 3 -22.55 -16.04 9.72
C THR A 3 -22.20 -14.70 9.06
N SER A 4 -20.97 -14.56 8.58
CA SER A 4 -20.60 -13.43 7.72
C SER A 4 -21.58 -13.35 6.54
N PRO A 5 -22.06 -12.16 6.17
CA PRO A 5 -23.00 -12.03 5.07
C PRO A 5 -22.34 -12.54 3.78
N CYS A 6 -22.99 -13.48 3.10
CA CYS A 6 -22.64 -13.87 1.75
C CYS A 6 -23.08 -12.74 0.82
N VAL A 7 -22.12 -11.96 0.32
CA VAL A 7 -22.36 -10.92 -0.68
C VAL A 7 -22.06 -11.51 -2.06
N SER A 8 -23.05 -11.45 -2.95
CA SER A 8 -22.95 -11.88 -4.34
C SER A 8 -22.78 -10.65 -5.25
N GLY A 9 -21.89 -10.73 -6.24
CA GLY A 9 -21.66 -9.68 -7.23
C GLY A 9 -20.23 -9.11 -7.23
N ASP A 10 -20.00 -8.11 -8.08
CA ASP A 10 -18.71 -7.41 -8.16
C ASP A 10 -18.42 -6.66 -6.85
N LEU A 11 -17.19 -6.76 -6.39
CA LEU A 11 -16.68 -6.05 -5.22
C LEU A 11 -15.54 -5.12 -5.63
N PHE A 12 -15.49 -3.97 -4.98
CA PHE A 12 -14.47 -2.94 -5.18
C PHE A 12 -13.48 -2.98 -4.02
N LEU A 13 -12.18 -3.03 -4.33
CA LEU A 13 -11.13 -2.96 -3.34
C LEU A 13 -10.56 -1.53 -3.29
N GLY A 14 -10.77 -0.85 -2.16
CA GLY A 14 -10.06 0.38 -1.84
C GLY A 14 -8.76 0.06 -1.12
N VAL A 15 -7.64 0.62 -1.58
CA VAL A 15 -6.33 0.52 -0.90
C VAL A 15 -5.83 1.94 -0.62
N ASP A 16 -5.58 2.23 0.64
CA ASP A 16 -4.95 3.46 1.10
C ASP A 16 -3.58 3.14 1.69
N VAL A 17 -2.52 3.67 1.08
CA VAL A 17 -1.14 3.51 1.53
C VAL A 17 -0.75 4.79 2.27
N GLY A 18 -1.17 4.88 3.53
CA GLY A 18 -0.88 6.02 4.40
C GLY A 18 0.53 5.98 4.96
N THR A 19 0.97 7.06 5.60
CA THR A 19 2.31 7.11 6.18
C THR A 19 2.47 6.07 7.29
N GLN A 20 1.59 6.06 8.29
CA GLN A 20 1.72 5.19 9.46
C GLN A 20 1.27 3.74 9.22
N GLY A 21 0.57 3.48 8.12
CA GLY A 21 0.09 2.15 7.80
C GLY A 21 -0.80 2.14 6.57
N SER A 22 -1.05 0.94 6.07
CA SER A 22 -1.92 0.69 4.94
C SER A 22 -3.28 0.17 5.39
N LYS A 23 -4.34 0.69 4.78
CA LYS A 23 -5.72 0.20 4.95
C LYS A 23 -6.21 -0.41 3.65
N ALA A 24 -6.96 -1.50 3.73
CA ALA A 24 -7.72 -2.03 2.61
C ALA A 24 -9.17 -2.29 3.02
N GLY A 25 -10.11 -1.95 2.13
CA GLY A 25 -11.54 -2.15 2.33
C GLY A 25 -12.19 -2.75 1.10
N LEU A 26 -13.10 -3.70 1.30
CA LEU A 26 -13.90 -4.33 0.27
C LEU A 26 -15.30 -3.74 0.30
N TYR A 27 -15.78 -3.24 -0.83
CA TYR A 27 -17.05 -2.51 -0.93
C TYR A 27 -17.95 -3.13 -2.00
N THR A 28 -19.26 -3.07 -1.79
CA THR A 28 -20.24 -3.33 -2.84
C THR A 28 -20.26 -2.18 -3.86
N ARG A 29 -20.92 -2.39 -5.00
CA ARG A 29 -21.13 -1.33 -6.01
C ARG A 29 -21.85 -0.09 -5.46
N ASP A 30 -22.71 -0.28 -4.47
CA ASP A 30 -23.45 0.81 -3.82
C ASP A 30 -22.64 1.50 -2.71
N GLY A 31 -21.35 1.16 -2.55
CA GLY A 31 -20.45 1.75 -1.57
C GLY A 31 -20.58 1.17 -0.15
N VAL A 32 -21.28 0.05 0.04
CA VAL A 32 -21.40 -0.59 1.36
C VAL A 32 -20.11 -1.32 1.70
N LEU A 33 -19.53 -1.05 2.87
CA LEU A 33 -18.35 -1.76 3.37
C LEU A 33 -18.70 -3.19 3.78
N VAL A 34 -18.01 -4.16 3.18
CA VAL A 34 -18.18 -5.60 3.43
C VAL A 34 -17.14 -6.12 4.42
N ALA A 35 -15.88 -5.69 4.25
CA ALA A 35 -14.78 -6.06 5.14
C ALA A 35 -13.65 -5.02 5.02
N ASP A 36 -12.87 -4.82 6.08
CA ASP A 36 -11.64 -4.04 6.03
C ASP A 36 -10.51 -4.67 6.84
N THR A 37 -9.29 -4.21 6.56
CA THR A 37 -8.08 -4.56 7.28
C THR A 37 -7.16 -3.35 7.34
N TYR A 38 -6.31 -3.31 8.36
CA TYR A 38 -5.29 -2.30 8.55
C TYR A 38 -3.97 -2.95 8.95
N ALA A 39 -2.86 -2.38 8.50
CA ALA A 39 -1.53 -2.84 8.79
C ALA A 39 -0.58 -1.65 9.02
N GLU A 40 0.01 -1.56 10.21
CA GLU A 40 0.95 -0.50 10.60
C GLU A 40 2.30 -0.63 9.90
N HIS A 41 2.75 0.42 9.21
CA HIS A 41 4.08 0.43 8.62
C HIS A 41 5.16 0.44 9.70
N ARG A 42 6.26 -0.23 9.40
CA ARG A 42 7.49 -0.10 10.17
C ARG A 42 8.35 0.99 9.59
N PHE A 43 9.06 1.67 10.48
CA PHE A 43 9.92 2.78 10.13
C PHE A 43 11.31 2.57 10.65
N ASP A 44 12.29 2.91 9.82
CA ASP A 44 13.67 3.04 10.20
C ASP A 44 14.02 4.51 10.42
N HIS A 45 14.70 4.80 11.53
CA HIS A 45 15.11 6.16 11.90
C HIS A 45 16.64 6.19 11.99
N LEU A 46 17.29 6.07 10.82
CA LEU A 46 18.73 5.89 10.72
C LEU A 46 19.52 7.13 11.18
N ARG A 47 18.93 8.32 11.08
CA ARG A 47 19.51 9.62 11.48
C ARG A 47 18.41 10.58 11.96
N PRO A 48 18.74 11.59 12.78
CA PRO A 48 17.80 12.65 13.11
C PRO A 48 17.20 13.29 11.85
N GLY A 49 15.86 13.37 11.79
CA GLY A 49 15.11 13.92 10.67
C GLY A 49 14.89 12.98 9.48
N TRP A 50 15.40 11.74 9.53
CA TRP A 50 15.20 10.73 8.50
C TRP A 50 14.17 9.69 8.95
N VAL A 51 13.23 9.39 8.07
CA VAL A 51 12.20 8.36 8.28
C VAL A 51 12.07 7.59 6.98
N GLU A 52 12.47 6.32 6.99
CA GLU A 52 12.38 5.41 5.85
C GLU A 52 11.42 4.26 6.17
N MET A 53 10.81 3.67 5.14
CA MET A 53 9.96 2.48 5.24
C MET A 53 10.57 1.35 4.43
N ASP A 54 10.56 0.14 4.98
CA ASP A 54 10.98 -1.09 4.29
C ASP A 54 10.00 -1.42 3.14
N ASP A 55 10.51 -1.56 1.91
CA ASP A 55 9.71 -1.80 0.71
C ASP A 55 9.29 -3.27 0.52
N ASP A 56 9.96 -4.19 1.20
CA ASP A 56 9.66 -5.63 1.25
C ASP A 56 8.84 -6.02 2.48
N TRP A 57 8.47 -5.06 3.33
CA TRP A 57 7.65 -5.32 4.50
C TRP A 57 6.25 -5.81 4.11
N VAL A 58 5.96 -7.08 4.44
CA VAL A 58 4.64 -7.69 4.32
C VAL A 58 4.04 -7.84 5.72
N PRO A 59 2.94 -7.14 6.07
CA PRO A 59 2.29 -7.34 7.34
C PRO A 59 1.83 -8.79 7.47
N VAL A 60 2.31 -9.47 8.52
CA VAL A 60 1.96 -10.86 8.81
C VAL A 60 0.49 -10.93 9.21
N ARG A 61 -0.38 -11.12 8.20
CA ARG A 61 -1.65 -11.85 8.18
C ARG A 61 -2.26 -11.70 6.77
N PRO A 62 -1.90 -12.54 5.80
CA PRO A 62 -2.68 -12.64 4.58
C PRO A 62 -3.97 -13.39 4.93
N ILE A 63 -5.04 -12.67 5.30
CA ILE A 63 -6.39 -13.27 5.32
C ILE A 63 -6.84 -13.57 3.88
N ILE A 64 -6.21 -12.94 2.89
CA ILE A 64 -6.44 -13.18 1.48
C ILE A 64 -5.23 -13.96 0.94
N PRO A 65 -5.38 -15.22 0.49
CA PRO A 65 -4.29 -15.93 -0.16
C PRO A 65 -3.82 -15.13 -1.37
N PHE A 66 -2.50 -15.19 -1.66
CA PHE A 66 -1.83 -14.54 -2.78
C PHE A 66 -2.63 -14.64 -4.09
N HIS A 67 -3.54 -13.68 -4.30
CA HIS A 67 -4.46 -13.68 -5.43
C HIS A 67 -3.74 -13.11 -6.64
N ALA A 68 -3.94 -13.69 -7.83
CA ALA A 68 -3.27 -13.27 -9.06
C ALA A 68 -3.40 -11.76 -9.35
N THR A 69 -4.54 -11.16 -8.98
CA THR A 69 -4.77 -9.71 -9.06
C THR A 69 -3.78 -8.89 -8.22
N TYR A 70 -3.49 -9.33 -7.00
CA TYR A 70 -2.50 -8.66 -6.13
C TYR A 70 -1.09 -8.76 -6.71
N GLN A 71 -0.75 -9.89 -7.35
CA GLN A 71 0.54 -10.04 -8.03
C GLN A 71 0.66 -9.08 -9.22
N ALA A 72 -0.41 -8.90 -9.99
CA ALA A 72 -0.45 -7.94 -11.10
C ALA A 72 -0.31 -6.49 -10.62
N ILE A 73 -1.03 -6.11 -9.55
CA ILE A 73 -0.91 -4.78 -8.93
C ILE A 73 0.52 -4.55 -8.42
N GLN A 74 1.12 -5.52 -7.73
CA GLN A 74 2.51 -5.42 -7.25
C GLN A 74 3.51 -5.30 -8.41
N SER A 75 3.25 -5.94 -9.55
CA SER A 75 4.08 -5.81 -10.75
C SER A 75 4.05 -4.37 -11.31
N VAL A 76 2.86 -3.76 -11.40
CA VAL A 76 2.71 -2.37 -11.86
C VAL A 76 3.32 -1.39 -10.85
N ARG A 77 3.11 -1.60 -9.54
CA ARG A 77 3.72 -0.77 -8.50
C ARG A 77 5.24 -0.77 -8.61
N ARG A 78 5.86 -1.94 -8.79
CA ARG A 78 7.31 -2.06 -8.97
C ARG A 78 7.82 -1.30 -10.19
N SER A 79 7.11 -1.33 -11.32
CA SER A 79 7.55 -0.59 -12.52
C SER A 79 7.48 0.93 -12.31
N ILE A 80 6.46 1.43 -11.63
CA ILE A 80 6.31 2.86 -11.32
C ILE A 80 7.42 3.33 -10.36
N LEU A 81 7.66 2.58 -9.28
CA LEU A 81 8.68 2.91 -8.28
C LEU A 81 10.10 2.82 -8.85
N ALA A 82 10.38 1.82 -9.69
CA ALA A 82 11.70 1.63 -10.27
C ALA A 82 12.02 2.60 -11.41
N GLY A 83 11.01 3.12 -12.12
CA GLY A 83 11.19 4.03 -13.25
C GLY A 83 10.77 5.47 -12.92
N PRO A 84 9.58 5.92 -13.34
CA PRO A 84 9.20 7.34 -13.34
C PRO A 84 9.35 8.04 -11.98
N LEU A 85 9.01 7.35 -10.87
CA LEU A 85 9.10 7.96 -9.55
C LEU A 85 10.56 8.11 -9.10
N ARG A 86 11.42 7.13 -9.44
CA ARG A 86 12.87 7.20 -9.17
C ARG A 86 13.51 8.36 -9.92
N GLU A 87 13.13 8.57 -11.18
CA GLU A 87 13.62 9.70 -11.99
C GLU A 87 13.21 11.05 -11.39
N ALA A 88 11.95 11.19 -10.98
CA ALA A 88 11.47 12.39 -10.31
C ALA A 88 12.23 12.68 -9.01
N PHE A 89 12.47 11.65 -8.19
CA PHE A 89 13.25 11.82 -6.96
C PHE A 89 14.71 12.20 -7.23
N ALA A 90 15.34 11.62 -8.26
CA ALA A 90 16.70 11.97 -8.66
C ALA A 90 16.80 13.43 -9.11
N ALA A 91 15.81 13.93 -9.86
CA ALA A 91 15.79 15.31 -10.34
C ALA A 91 15.67 16.35 -9.21
N ILE A 92 14.94 16.05 -8.14
CA ILE A 92 14.76 16.97 -7.01
C ILE A 92 15.78 16.77 -5.88
N ALA A 93 16.58 15.71 -5.91
CA ALA A 93 17.59 15.42 -4.89
C ALA A 93 18.60 16.56 -4.67
N PRO A 94 19.12 17.27 -5.70
CA PRO A 94 20.06 18.37 -5.50
C PRO A 94 19.48 19.54 -4.70
N LEU A 95 18.17 19.79 -4.83
CA LEU A 95 17.49 20.89 -4.13
C LEU A 95 17.45 20.68 -2.61
N ARG A 96 17.60 19.44 -2.13
CA ARG A 96 17.63 19.11 -0.70
C ARG A 96 19.00 19.39 -0.06
N SER A 97 20.05 19.53 -0.86
CA SER A 97 21.43 19.68 -0.40
C SER A 97 21.86 21.14 -0.20
N GLY A 98 21.03 22.12 -0.54
CA GLY A 98 21.35 23.55 -0.46
C GLY A 98 22.33 24.06 -1.52
N ASN A 99 22.76 23.22 -2.47
CA ASN A 99 23.55 23.61 -3.63
C ASN A 99 22.63 23.71 -4.84
N ALA A 100 21.94 24.85 -4.98
CA ALA A 100 21.30 25.29 -6.22
C ALA A 100 22.11 26.43 -6.83
#